data_AF-A0A7R9X141-F1
#
_entry.id   AF-A0A7R9X141-F1
#
_cell.length_a   1.000
_cell.length_b   1.000
_cell.length_c   1.000
_cell.angle_alpha   90.00
_cell.angle_beta   90.00
_cell.angle_gamma   90.00
#
_symmetry.space_group_name_H-M   'P 1'
#
loop_
_entity.id
_entity.type
_entity.pdbx_description
1 polymer ?
#
loop_
_entity_poly.entity_id
_entity_poly.type
_entity_poly.pdbx_seq_one_letter_code
_entity_poly.pdbx_strand_id
1 'polypeptide(L)'
;QHLSFDQAPHGRSFSPYILHCCLMRKLQNLQHHNQFYIYPDNILSVGQDRESLRRDMIRIQEVTQLNETETAGPTRRLVYLGLAINWVNGALEMA
;
A
#
# COMPACT_ATOMS: atom_id res chain seq x y z
N GLN A 1 8.49 14.62 22.48
CA GLN A 1 7.94 13.26 22.66
C GLN A 1 7.58 12.74 21.28
N HIS A 2 8.28 11.71 20.81
CA HIS A 2 7.99 11.06 19.52
C HIS A 2 6.87 10.04 19.75
N LEU A 3 5.74 10.18 19.05
CA LEU A 3 4.72 9.14 18.97
C LEU A 3 5.29 7.99 18.12
N SER A 4 5.53 6.83 18.74
CA SER A 4 5.85 5.60 18.03
C SER A 4 4.58 5.03 17.38
N PHE A 5 4.77 4.43 16.21
CA PHE A 5 3.71 3.90 15.35
C PHE A 5 2.88 2.79 16.04
N ASP A 6 3.47 2.11 17.01
CA ASP A 6 2.93 0.93 17.69
C ASP A 6 1.96 1.25 18.85
N GLN A 7 1.64 2.53 19.09
CA GLN A 7 0.87 2.96 20.26
C GLN A 7 -0.46 3.65 19.95
N ALA A 8 -0.89 3.70 18.67
CA ALA A 8 -2.24 4.20 18.36
C ALA A 8 -3.26 3.23 18.99
N PRO A 9 -4.10 3.67 19.96
CA PRO A 9 -4.94 2.74 20.69
C PRO A 9 -6.00 2.16 19.76
N HIS A 10 -6.14 0.84 19.73
CA HIS A 10 -7.25 0.18 19.04
C HIS A 10 -8.59 0.67 19.62
N GLY A 11 -9.59 0.82 18.75
CA GLY A 11 -10.94 1.28 19.13
C GLY A 11 -11.10 2.80 19.28
N ARG A 12 -10.05 3.60 19.02
CA ARG A 12 -10.17 5.06 18.91
C ARG A 12 -10.46 5.45 17.46
N SER A 13 -11.42 6.33 17.26
CA SER A 13 -11.87 6.80 15.94
C SER A 13 -10.76 7.42 15.08
N PHE A 14 -9.72 7.98 15.71
CA PHE A 14 -8.62 8.65 15.01
C PHE A 14 -7.47 7.72 14.61
N SER A 15 -7.38 6.51 15.17
CA SER A 15 -6.24 5.61 14.93
C SER A 15 -6.06 5.25 13.44
N PRO A 16 -7.11 4.94 12.66
CA PRO A 16 -6.96 4.69 11.21
C PRO A 16 -6.46 5.91 10.44
N TYR A 17 -6.90 7.11 10.83
CA TYR A 17 -6.47 8.35 10.20
C TYR A 17 -4.98 8.63 10.47
N ILE A 18 -4.54 8.46 11.72
CA ILE A 18 -3.13 8.59 12.10
C ILE A 18 -2.27 7.60 11.31
N LEU A 19 -2.70 6.34 11.23
CA LEU A 19 -2.03 5.31 10.44
C LEU A 19 -1.91 5.72 8.97
N HIS A 20 -3.02 6.15 8.36
CA HIS A 20 -3.07 6.59 6.98
C HIS A 20 -2.08 7.75 6.72
N CYS A 21 -2.11 8.80 7.55
CA CYS A 21 -1.18 9.94 7.41
C CYS A 21 0.28 9.52 7.51
N CYS A 22 0.61 8.63 8.44
CA CYS A 22 1.99 8.17 8.62
C CYS A 22 2.46 7.30 7.45
N LEU A 23 1.61 6.43 6.90
CA LEU A 23 1.92 5.66 5.68
C LEU A 23 2.08 6.57 4.46
N MET A 24 1.16 7.52 4.25
CA MET A 24 1.25 8.49 3.16
C MET A 24 2.58 9.25 3.20
N ARG A 25 3.00 9.72 4.38
CA ARG A 25 4.29 10.41 4.55
C ARG A 25 5.48 9.51 4.28
N LYS A 26 5.45 8.27 4.77
CA LYS A 26 6.55 7.30 4.59
C LYS A 26 6.72 6.88 3.12
N LEU A 27 5.61 6.73 2.40
CA LEU A 27 5.58 6.25 1.03
C LEU A 27 5.63 7.38 -0.02
N GLN A 28 5.55 8.65 0.40
CA GLN A 28 5.62 9.81 -0.50
C GLN A 28 6.85 9.78 -1.43
N ASN A 29 7.99 9.31 -0.91
CA ASN A 29 9.24 9.22 -1.68
C ASN A 29 9.26 8.06 -2.70
N LEU A 30 8.26 7.17 -2.71
CA LEU A 30 8.14 6.05 -3.65
C LEU A 30 7.24 6.39 -4.84
N GLN A 31 6.41 7.44 -4.75
CA GLN A 31 5.40 7.79 -5.75
C GLN A 31 5.94 8.28 -7.10
N HIS A 32 7.26 8.26 -7.32
CA HIS A 32 7.87 8.79 -8.54
C HIS A 32 7.73 7.87 -9.77
N HIS A 33 7.43 6.57 -9.57
CA HIS A 33 7.41 5.59 -10.66
C HIS A 33 6.05 4.89 -10.85
N ASN A 34 5.34 4.62 -9.75
CA ASN A 34 4.06 3.92 -9.77
C ASN A 34 3.03 4.71 -8.94
N GLN A 35 1.75 4.50 -9.24
CA GLN A 35 0.65 5.10 -8.50
C GLN A 35 0.33 4.26 -7.26
N PHE A 36 0.12 4.93 -6.11
CA PHE A 36 -0.22 4.27 -4.85
C PHE A 36 -1.63 4.63 -4.39
N TYR A 37 -2.39 3.62 -3.99
CA TYR A 37 -3.68 3.76 -3.33
C TYR A 37 -3.55 3.17 -1.91
N ILE A 38 -3.86 3.97 -0.89
CA ILE A 38 -3.60 3.63 0.52
C ILE A 38 -4.89 3.83 1.32
N TYR A 39 -5.33 2.79 2.03
CA TYR A 39 -6.55 2.82 2.82
C TYR A 39 -6.49 1.90 4.04
N PRO A 40 -6.74 2.44 5.23
CA PRO A 40 -5.74 2.81 6.24
C PRO A 40 -4.52 1.89 6.32
N ASP A 41 -4.70 0.58 6.32
CA ASP A 41 -3.67 -0.46 6.47
C ASP A 41 -3.38 -1.24 5.18
N ASN A 42 -4.21 -1.09 4.15
CA ASN A 42 -4.07 -1.71 2.84
C ASN A 42 -3.38 -0.77 1.84
N ILE A 43 -2.34 -1.26 1.17
CA ILE A 43 -1.56 -0.52 0.17
C ILE A 43 -1.66 -1.25 -1.18
N LEU A 44 -1.98 -0.50 -2.23
CA LEU A 44 -2.00 -0.97 -3.61
C LEU A 44 -1.03 -0.12 -4.45
N SER A 45 -0.03 -0.75 -5.07
CA SER A 45 0.84 -0.11 -6.06
C SER A 45 0.44 -0.53 -7.48
N VAL A 46 0.38 0.43 -8.38
CA VAL A 46 -0.13 0.29 -9.75
C VAL A 46 0.88 0.87 -10.73
N GLY A 47 1.32 0.04 -11.67
CA GLY A 47 2.43 0.34 -12.55
C GLY A 47 2.44 -0.53 -13.80
N GLN A 48 3.16 -0.08 -14.83
CA GLN A 48 3.30 -0.82 -16.09
C GLN A 48 4.47 -1.82 -16.07
N ASP A 49 5.52 -1.52 -15.30
CA ASP A 49 6.72 -2.34 -15.19
C ASP A 49 6.64 -3.28 -13.99
N ARG A 50 6.81 -4.59 -14.22
CA ARG A 50 6.79 -5.56 -13.12
C ARG A 50 7.97 -5.39 -12.18
N GLU A 51 9.11 -4.92 -12.68
CA GLU A 51 10.31 -4.78 -11.87
C GLU A 51 10.26 -3.53 -10.98
N SER A 52 9.68 -2.43 -11.46
CA SER A 52 9.33 -1.28 -10.61
C SER A 52 8.37 -1.69 -9.50
N LEU A 53 7.33 -2.48 -9.80
CA LEU A 53 6.38 -2.97 -8.80
C LEU A 53 7.03 -3.88 -7.75
N ARG A 54 7.99 -4.74 -8.16
CA ARG A 54 8.77 -5.53 -7.19
C ARG A 54 9.63 -4.67 -6.29
N ARG A 55 10.29 -3.63 -6.83
CA ARG A 55 11.09 -2.70 -6.02
C ARG A 55 10.23 -1.94 -5.02
N ASP A 56 9.04 -1.49 -5.43
CA ASP A 56 8.08 -0.87 -4.53
C ASP A 56 7.63 -1.83 -3.43
N MET A 57 7.34 -3.08 -3.78
CA MET A 57 6.94 -4.12 -2.84
C MET A 57 7.99 -4.30 -1.73
N ILE A 58 9.27 -4.50 -2.11
CA ILE A 58 10.38 -4.66 -1.16
C ILE A 58 10.50 -3.41 -0.27
N ARG A 59 10.40 -2.22 -0.88
CA ARG A 59 10.57 -0.97 -0.13
C ARG A 59 9.41 -0.66 0.80
N ILE A 60 8.18 -1.03 0.41
CA ILE A 60 7.03 -0.99 1.31
C ILE A 60 7.30 -1.89 2.50
N GLN A 61 7.67 -3.16 2.28
CA GLN A 61 7.96 -4.12 3.35
C GLN A 61 9.02 -3.59 4.32
N GLU A 62 10.11 -3.00 3.82
CA GLU A 62 11.16 -2.39 4.66
C GLU A 62 10.61 -1.24 5.54
N VAL A 63 9.75 -0.39 4.98
CA VAL A 63 9.27 0.84 5.62
C VAL A 63 8.13 0.58 6.60
N THR A 64 7.33 -0.45 6.34
CA THR A 64 6.21 -0.87 7.19
C THR A 64 6.58 -2.02 8.12
N GLN A 65 7.76 -2.64 7.95
CA GLN A 65 8.19 -3.84 8.68
C GLN A 65 7.18 -5.00 8.52
N LEU A 66 6.50 -5.08 7.37
CA LEU A 66 5.55 -6.15 7.07
C LEU A 66 6.30 -7.43 6.68
N ASN A 67 5.73 -8.57 7.04
CA ASN A 67 6.26 -9.86 6.64
C ASN A 67 5.87 -10.20 5.19
N GLU A 68 6.65 -11.06 4.52
CA GLU A 68 6.39 -11.48 3.14
C GLU A 68 4.99 -12.09 2.95
N THR A 69 4.44 -12.73 3.98
CA THR A 69 3.11 -13.36 3.97
C THR A 69 1.95 -12.38 3.80
N GLU A 70 2.16 -11.11 4.12
CA GLU A 70 1.13 -10.05 4.08
C GLU A 70 1.18 -9.27 2.76
N THR A 71 2.10 -9.63 1.86
CA THR A 71 2.33 -8.89 0.62
C THR A 71 2.09 -9.77 -0.60
N ALA A 72 1.21 -9.33 -1.51
CA ALA A 72 1.03 -9.99 -2.80
C ALA A 72 2.00 -9.40 -3.84
N GLY A 73 2.66 -10.27 -4.61
CA GLY A 73 3.54 -9.86 -5.70
C GLY A 73 2.77 -9.27 -6.91
N PRO A 74 3.50 -8.74 -7.92
CA PRO A 74 2.88 -8.11 -9.09
C PRO A 74 1.97 -9.09 -9.86
N THR A 75 0.70 -8.72 -9.99
CA THR A 75 -0.36 -9.51 -10.65
C THR A 75 -1.25 -8.62 -11.51
N ARG A 76 -1.89 -9.21 -12.53
CA ARG A 76 -2.92 -8.53 -13.33
C ARG A 76 -4.32 -8.60 -12.70
N ARG A 77 -4.49 -9.44 -11.68
CA ARG A 77 -5.78 -9.66 -11.00
C ARG A 77 -5.57 -9.76 -9.51
N LEU A 78 -6.33 -8.99 -8.73
CA LEU A 78 -6.29 -9.00 -7.28
C LEU A 78 -7.62 -8.55 -6.69
N VAL A 79 -7.78 -8.73 -5.38
CA VAL A 79 -8.89 -8.16 -4.62
C VAL A 79 -8.33 -7.07 -3.72
N TYR A 80 -8.91 -5.87 -3.78
CA TYR A 80 -8.56 -4.73 -2.92
C TYR A 80 -9.84 -4.11 -2.38
N LEU A 81 -9.93 -3.98 -1.05
CA LEU A 81 -11.12 -3.47 -0.35
C LEU A 81 -12.43 -4.20 -0.73
N GLY A 82 -12.34 -5.50 -1.01
CA GLY A 82 -13.47 -6.33 -1.43
C GLY A 82 -13.86 -6.18 -2.91
N LEU A 83 -13.16 -5.35 -3.68
CA LEU A 83 -13.39 -5.16 -5.10
C LEU A 83 -12.41 -6.00 -5.92
N ALA A 84 -12.92 -6.71 -6.93
CA ALA A 84 -12.08 -7.41 -7.88
C ALA A 84 -11.49 -6.39 -8.87
N ILE A 85 -10.17 -6.31 -8.90
CA ILE A 85 -9.41 -5.39 -9.74
C ILE A 85 -8.69 -6.18 -10.82
N ASN A 86 -8.86 -5.74 -12.07
CA ASN A 86 -8.14 -6.25 -13.23
C ASN A 86 -7.29 -5.13 -13.85
N TRP A 87 -6.07 -5.48 -14.29
CA TRP A 87 -5.22 -4.59 -15.07
C TRP A 87 -5.25 -5.01 -16.54
N VAL A 88 -5.88 -4.17 -17.37
CA VAL A 88 -6.14 -4.44 -18.79
C VAL A 88 -5.66 -3.25 -19.62
N ASN A 89 -4.81 -3.49 -20.63
CA ASN A 89 -4.31 -2.47 -21.57
C ASN A 89 -3.73 -1.20 -20.92
N GLY A 90 -3.15 -1.31 -19.72
CA GLY A 90 -2.58 -0.17 -19.00
C GLY A 90 -3.59 0.65 -18.19
N ALA A 91 -4.81 0.15 -18.02
CA ALA A 91 -5.85 0.73 -17.19
C ALA A 91 -6.33 -0.25 -16.11
N LEU A 92 -6.80 0.30 -14.98
CA LEU A 92 -7.55 -0.44 -13.96
C LEU A 92 -8.99 -0.60 -14.42
N GLU A 93 -9.45 -1.83 -14.51
CA GLU A 93 -10.85 -2.19 -14.67
C GLU A 93 -11.36 -2.78 -13.36
N MET A 94 -12.47 -2.22 -12.85
CA MET A 94 -13.22 -2.79 -11.72
C MET A 94 -14.30 -3.72 -12.25
N ALA A 95 -14.39 -4.93 -11.70
CA ALA A 95 -15.48 -5.87 -11.96
C ALA A 95 -16.52 -5.85 -10.84
#